data_AF-A0A0J9E621-F1
#
_entry.id   AF-A0A0J9E621-F1
#
_cell.length_a   1.000
_cell.length_b   1.000
_cell.length_c   1.000
_cell.angle_alpha   90.00
_cell.angle_beta   90.00
_cell.angle_gamma   90.00
#
_symmetry.space_group_name_H-M   'P 1'
#
loop_
_entity.id
_entity.type
_entity.pdbx_description
1 polymer ?
#
loop_
_entity_poly.entity_id
_entity_poly.type
_entity_poly.pdbx_seq_one_letter_code
_entity_poly.pdbx_strand_id
1 'polypeptide(L)' 'MRQSFTTQPALFAPQELFDHPAMSALDGVEELLDWSRIEALLPRG' A
#
# COMPACT_ATOMS: atom_id res chain seq x y z
N MET A 1 -1.26 -16.69 24.70
CA MET A 1 -0.29 -16.31 23.65
C MET A 1 0.33 -14.98 24.06
N ARG A 2 1.55 -14.99 24.61
CA ARG A 2 2.28 -13.78 25.05
C ARG A 2 3.65 -13.71 24.35
N GLN A 3 3.66 -13.93 23.03
CA GLN A 3 4.82 -13.57 22.24
C GLN A 3 4.61 -12.14 21.80
N SER A 4 5.44 -11.24 22.32
CA SER A 4 5.55 -9.89 21.80
C SER A 4 5.99 -9.99 20.35
N PHE A 5 5.14 -9.57 19.42
CA PHE A 5 5.56 -9.39 18.04
C PHE A 5 6.70 -8.37 18.04
N THR A 6 7.91 -8.85 17.79
CA THR A 6 9.03 -7.98 17.56
C THR A 6 8.85 -7.47 16.13
N THR A 7 8.63 -6.16 15.97
CA THR A 7 8.63 -5.56 14.64
C THR A 7 9.98 -5.89 13.99
N GLN A 8 9.96 -6.31 12.73
CA GLN A 8 11.18 -6.55 11.96
C GLN A 8 11.43 -5.31 11.09
N PRO A 9 12.05 -4.24 11.63
CA PRO A 9 12.26 -2.98 10.90
C PRO A 9 13.04 -3.20 9.60
N ALA A 10 13.89 -4.22 9.53
CA ALA A 10 14.64 -4.58 8.32
C ALA A 10 13.77 -5.07 7.15
N LEU A 11 12.51 -5.46 7.39
CA LEU A 11 11.56 -5.80 6.32
C LEU A 11 10.88 -4.58 5.70
N PHE A 12 11.00 -3.40 6.34
CA PHE A 12 10.40 -2.18 5.83
C PHE A 12 11.42 -1.46 4.94
N ALA A 13 10.98 -1.05 3.76
CA ALA A 13 11.79 -0.18 2.91
C ALA A 13 11.90 1.21 3.55
N PRO A 14 13.10 1.83 3.57
CA PRO A 14 13.25 3.23 3.99
C PRO A 14 12.42 4.17 3.12
N GLN A 15 11.92 5.26 3.71
CA GLN A 15 11.05 6.23 3.04
C GLN A 15 11.67 6.78 1.74
N GLU A 16 12.99 6.95 1.73
CA GLU A 16 13.78 7.44 0.61
C GLU A 16 13.64 6.59 -0.68
N LEU A 17 13.27 5.30 -0.56
CA LEU A 17 12.96 4.44 -1.72
C LEU A 17 11.64 4.82 -2.39
N PHE A 18 10.71 5.42 -1.65
CA PHE A 18 9.41 5.85 -2.16
C PHE A 18 9.46 7.29 -2.72
N ASP A 19 10.48 8.07 -2.38
CA ASP A 19 10.70 9.43 -2.90
C ASP A 19 11.21 9.48 -4.35
N HIS A 20 11.11 8.37 -5.08
CA HIS A 20 11.55 8.29 -6.47
C HIS A 20 10.55 9.05 -7.39
N PRO A 21 11.00 9.92 -8.32
CA PRO A 21 10.10 10.71 -9.17
C PRO A 21 9.06 9.91 -9.95
N ALA A 22 9.40 8.67 -10.32
CA ALA A 22 8.46 7.77 -11.00
C ALA A 22 7.32 7.24 -10.09
N MET A 23 7.53 7.21 -8.78
CA MET A 23 6.48 6.88 -7.80
C MET A 23 5.51 8.04 -7.67
N SER A 24 6.03 9.27 -7.53
CA SER A 24 5.20 10.49 -7.47
C SER A 24 4.42 10.78 -8.75
N ALA A 25 4.86 10.26 -9.90
CA ALA A 25 4.12 10.38 -11.16
C ALA A 25 2.75 9.68 -11.13
N LEU A 26 2.55 8.76 -10.19
CA LEU A 26 1.30 8.04 -9.98
C LEU A 26 0.40 8.67 -8.90
N ASP A 27 0.87 9.73 -8.24
CA ASP A 27 0.09 10.42 -7.21
C ASP A 27 -1.22 10.94 -7.80
N GLY A 28 -2.34 10.65 -7.14
CA GLY A 28 -3.68 11.07 -7.57
C GLY A 28 -4.32 10.20 -8.67
N VAL A 29 -3.60 9.25 -9.28
CA VAL A 29 -4.18 8.33 -10.28
C VAL A 29 -5.26 7.44 -9.64
N GLU A 30 -5.18 7.19 -8.34
CA GLU A 30 -6.21 6.48 -7.57
C GLU A 30 -7.58 7.16 -7.61
N GLU A 31 -7.66 8.48 -7.77
CA GLU A 31 -8.93 9.21 -7.88
C GLU A 31 -9.66 8.92 -9.20
N LEU A 32 -8.94 8.42 -10.22
CA LEU A 32 -9.52 8.04 -11.51
C LEU A 32 -10.21 6.67 -11.47
N LEU A 33 -9.97 5.88 -10.41
CA LEU A 33 -10.55 4.56 -10.27
C LEU A 33 -11.95 4.63 -9.66
N ASP A 34 -12.90 3.93 -10.28
CA ASP A 34 -14.21 3.68 -9.68
C ASP A 34 -14.08 2.57 -8.63
N TRP A 35 -13.70 2.97 -7.42
CA TRP A 35 -13.51 2.08 -6.28
C TRP A 35 -14.75 1.29 -5.91
N SER A 36 -15.93 1.86 -6.08
CA SER A 36 -17.20 1.19 -5.80
C SER A 36 -17.41 0.01 -6.74
N ARG A 37 -17.04 0.17 -8.02
CA ARG A 37 -17.09 -0.90 -9.01
C ARG A 37 -16.03 -1.96 -8.77
N ILE A 38 -14.82 -1.58 -8.38
CA ILE A 38 -13.74 -2.53 -8.06
C ILE A 38 -14.11 -3.38 -6.85
N GLU A 39 -14.65 -2.78 -5.78
CA GLU A 39 -15.09 -3.47 -4.58
C GLU A 39 -16.14 -4.55 -4.89
N ALA A 40 -17.08 -4.24 -5.79
CA ALA A 40 -18.09 -5.20 -6.23
C ALA A 40 -17.53 -6.43 -6.97
N LEU A 41 -16.30 -6.33 -7.50
CA LEU A 41 -15.62 -7.44 -8.20
C LEU A 41 -14.73 -8.28 -7.28
N LEU A 42 -14.44 -7.81 -6.07
CA LEU A 42 -13.59 -8.54 -5.13
C LEU A 42 -14.37 -9.71 -4.49
N PRO A 43 -13.74 -10.88 -4.34
CA PRO A 43 -14.36 -12.00 -3.64
C PRO A 43 -14.67 -11.60 -2.20
N ARG A 44 -15.90 -11.86 -1.76
CA ARG A 44 -16.24 -11.79 -0.35
C ARG A 44 -15.55 -12.96 0.35
N GLY A 45 -14.76 -12.64 1.37
CA GLY A 45 -14.05 -13.63 2.19
C GLY A 45 -14.99 -14.65 2.82
#